data_AF-A0A2D8LEI1-F1
#
_entry.id   AF-A0A2D8LEI1-F1
#
_cell.length_a   1.000
_cell.length_b   1.000
_cell.length_c   1.000
_cell.angle_alpha   90.00
_cell.angle_beta   90.00
_cell.angle_gamma   90.00
#
_symmetry.space_group_name_H-M   'P 1'
#
loop_
_entity.id
_entity.type
_entity.pdbx_description
1 polymer ?
#
loop_
_entity_poly.entity_id
_entity_poly.type
_entity_poly.pdbx_seq_one_letter_code
_entity_poly.pdbx_strand_id
1 'polypeptide(L)' 'MKIEIKILDINIICILRDNLTADKIALILPLKSNINVWGDEIYFPVESIKLKLEDNAKDPNQLLILKNIPQNT' A
#
# COMPACT_ATOMS: atom_id res chain seq x y z
N MET A 1 -12.54 2.34 8.44
CA MET A 1 -11.83 2.24 9.75
C MET A 1 -10.65 3.22 9.78
N LYS A 2 -10.40 3.94 10.89
CA LYS A 2 -9.22 4.82 11.02
C LYS A 2 -7.99 4.00 11.42
N ILE A 3 -6.87 4.19 10.72
CA ILE A 3 -5.59 3.55 11.04
C ILE A 3 -4.46 4.58 11.07
N GLU A 4 -3.33 4.17 11.60
CA GLU A 4 -2.14 4.99 11.81
C GLU A 4 -0.93 4.30 11.18
N ILE A 5 -0.18 5.02 10.35
CA ILE A 5 1.10 4.57 9.78
C ILE A 5 2.19 5.41 10.44
N LYS A 6 3.10 4.73 11.16
CA LYS A 6 4.24 5.37 11.82
C LYS A 6 5.53 5.05 11.09
N ILE A 7 6.26 6.09 10.70
CA ILE A 7 7.53 6.00 9.98
C ILE A 7 8.50 6.96 10.67
N LEU A 8 9.44 6.42 11.45
CA LEU A 8 10.34 7.24 12.29
C LEU A 8 9.51 8.23 13.14
N ASP A 9 9.71 9.52 12.95
CA ASP A 9 9.05 10.67 13.57
C ASP A 9 7.83 11.18 12.78
N ILE A 10 7.51 10.57 11.64
CA ILE A 10 6.34 10.88 10.82
C ILE A 10 5.16 10.00 11.24
N ASN A 11 4.00 10.63 11.39
CA ASN A 11 2.75 9.96 11.68
C ASN A 11 1.68 10.32 10.64
N ILE A 12 1.18 9.31 9.94
CA ILE A 12 0.16 9.46 8.90
C ILE A 12 -1.13 8.80 9.38
N ILE A 13 -2.19 9.58 9.45
CA ILE A 13 -3.53 9.09 9.73
C ILE A 13 -4.25 8.85 8.41
N CYS A 14 -4.79 7.65 8.23
CA CYS A 14 -5.61 7.35 7.06
C CYS A 14 -6.89 6.60 7.43
N ILE A 15 -7.86 6.65 6.52
CA ILE A 15 -9.13 5.95 6.65
C ILE A 15 -9.14 4.83 5.61
N LEU A 16 -9.23 3.59 6.11
CA LEU A 16 -9.47 2.43 5.28
C LEU A 16 -10.83 2.54 4.60
N ARG A 17 -10.85 2.26 3.29
CA ARG A 17 -12.06 2.17 2.47
C ARG A 17 -12.95 1.02 2.96
N ASP A 18 -14.21 1.04 2.53
CA ASP A 18 -15.16 -0.04 2.79
C ASP A 18 -15.12 -1.04 1.64
N ASN A 19 -14.17 -1.99 1.70
CA ASN A 19 -13.99 -3.06 0.73
C ASN A 19 -13.24 -4.27 1.32
N LEU A 20 -13.25 -5.38 0.60
CA LEU A 20 -12.70 -6.65 1.07
C LEU A 20 -11.19 -6.56 1.33
N THR A 21 -10.46 -5.82 0.49
CA THR A 21 -9.01 -5.61 0.68
C THR A 21 -8.72 -4.90 1.99
N ALA A 22 -9.44 -3.81 2.28
CA ALA A 22 -9.29 -3.04 3.50
C ALA A 22 -9.66 -3.87 4.75
N ASP A 23 -10.72 -4.67 4.68
CA ASP A 23 -11.12 -5.56 5.78
C ASP A 23 -10.02 -6.56 6.11
N LYS A 24 -9.39 -7.16 5.09
CA LYS A 24 -8.27 -8.08 5.31
C LYS A 24 -7.04 -7.38 5.89
N ILE A 25 -6.75 -6.15 5.48
CA ILE A 25 -5.67 -5.36 6.09
C ILE A 25 -6.00 -5.07 7.56
N ALA A 26 -7.24 -4.70 7.88
CA ALA A 26 -7.65 -4.42 9.26
C ALA A 26 -7.44 -5.63 10.19
N LEU A 27 -7.70 -6.85 9.70
CA LEU A 27 -7.54 -8.10 10.46
C LEU A 27 -6.10 -8.44 10.82
N ILE A 28 -5.10 -7.93 10.09
CA ILE A 28 -3.68 -8.23 10.33
C ILE A 28 -2.96 -7.11 11.10
N LEU A 29 -3.66 -6.03 11.45
CA LEU A 29 -3.06 -4.96 12.23
C LEU A 29 -2.84 -5.41 13.69
N PRO A 30 -1.75 -4.95 14.34
CA PRO A 30 -0.68 -4.11 13.79
C PRO A 30 0.31 -4.90 12.92
N LEU A 31 0.75 -4.28 11.82
CA LEU A 31 1.75 -4.87 10.92
C LEU A 31 3.04 -4.02 10.90
N LYS A 32 4.18 -4.68 10.75
CA LYS A 32 5.48 -4.04 10.48
C LYS A 32 5.99 -4.49 9.13
N SER A 33 6.53 -3.56 8.35
CA SER A 33 7.12 -3.84 7.05
C SER A 33 8.21 -2.82 6.73
N ASN A 34 9.11 -3.19 5.82
CA ASN A 34 10.12 -2.27 5.31
C ASN A 34 9.51 -1.39 4.21
N ILE A 35 9.90 -0.12 4.22
CA ILE A 35 9.42 0.85 3.25
C ILE A 35 10.31 0.81 2.01
N ASN A 36 9.66 0.86 0.85
CA ASN A 36 10.30 1.11 -0.43
C ASN A 36 9.70 2.37 -1.06
N VAL A 37 10.46 3.00 -1.94
CA VAL A 37 10.07 4.22 -2.64
C VAL A 37 10.22 4.01 -4.14
N TRP A 38 9.27 4.54 -4.91
CA TRP A 38 9.29 4.58 -6.36
C TRP A 38 8.87 5.94 -6.86
N GLY A 39 9.83 6.77 -7.28
CA GLY A 39 9.53 8.16 -7.62
C GLY A 39 8.88 8.84 -6.42
N ASP A 40 7.64 9.32 -6.58
CA ASP A 40 6.86 9.95 -5.51
C ASP A 40 5.98 8.97 -4.71
N GLU A 41 6.04 7.66 -5.00
CA GLU A 41 5.21 6.64 -4.36
C GLU A 41 5.95 5.90 -3.24
N ILE A 42 5.29 5.73 -2.10
CA ILE A 42 5.75 4.89 -0.99
C ILE A 42 4.96 3.58 -1.00
N TYR A 43 5.65 2.44 -0.99
CA TYR A 43 5.02 1.12 -0.93
C TYR A 43 5.72 0.21 0.07
N PHE A 44 4.97 -0.72 0.65
CA PHE A 44 5.51 -1.70 1.59
C PHE A 44 4.81 -3.05 1.38
N PRO A 45 5.57 -4.15 1.29
CA PRO A 45 4.99 -5.47 1.08
C PRO A 45 4.22 -5.92 2.33
N VAL A 46 3.10 -6.62 2.09
CA VAL A 46 2.28 -7.26 3.12
C VAL A 46 2.24 -8.75 2.82
N GLU A 47 3.21 -9.48 3.36
CA GLU A 47 3.48 -10.89 2.98
C GLU A 47 2.39 -11.87 3.45
N SER A 48 1.63 -11.51 4.49
CA SER A 48 0.67 -12.39 5.15
C SER A 48 -0.69 -12.47 4.46
N ILE A 49 -0.94 -11.73 3.38
CA ILE A 49 -2.25 -11.66 2.73
C ILE A 49 -2.18 -12.15 1.28
N LYS A 50 -2.99 -13.17 0.96
CA LYS A 50 -3.33 -13.52 -0.43
C LYS A 50 -4.68 -12.94 -0.80
N LEU A 51 -4.69 -12.03 -1.77
CA LEU A 51 -5.87 -11.37 -2.29
C LEU A 51 -5.97 -11.60 -3.80
N LYS A 52 -7.20 -11.76 -4.29
CA LYS A 52 -7.50 -11.61 -5.71
C LYS A 52 -7.66 -10.11 -5.99
N LEU A 53 -7.38 -9.71 -7.23
CA LEU A 53 -7.64 -8.35 -7.68
C LEU A 53 -9.15 -8.05 -7.55
N GLU A 54 -9.51 -6.89 -6.99
CA GLU A 54 -10.90 -6.42 -6.98
C GLU A 54 -11.27 -5.83 -8.36
N ASP A 55 -12.54 -5.88 -8.73
CA ASP A 55 -13.02 -5.44 -10.06
C ASP A 55 -12.78 -3.94 -10.32
N ASN A 56 -12.63 -3.14 -9.27
CA ASN A 56 -12.33 -1.72 -9.32
C ASN A 56 -10.83 -1.41 -9.22
N ALA A 57 -9.96 -2.43 -9.22
CA ALA A 57 -8.53 -2.22 -9.24
C ALA A 57 -8.15 -1.48 -10.53
N LYS A 58 -7.35 -0.42 -10.38
CA LYS A 58 -6.81 0.30 -11.54
C LYS A 58 -5.98 -0.66 -12.40
N ASP A 59 -6.04 -0.47 -13.71
CA ASP A 59 -5.37 -1.31 -14.69
C ASP A 59 -3.87 -1.50 -14.32
N PRO A 60 -3.40 -2.76 -14.16
CA PRO A 60 -2.01 -3.04 -13.82
C PRO A 60 -0.99 -2.44 -14.79
N ASN A 61 -1.36 -2.25 -16.07
CA ASN A 61 -0.50 -1.65 -17.08
C ASN A 61 -0.32 -0.14 -16.88
N GLN A 62 -1.27 0.55 -16.24
CA GLN A 62 -1.06 1.94 -15.82
C GLN A 62 -0.05 2.03 -14.67
N LEU A 63 0.00 1.02 -13.80
CA LEU A 63 1.05 0.90 -12.79
C LEU A 63 2.43 0.57 -13.41
N LEU A 64 2.48 -0.17 -14.53
CA LEU A 64 3.72 -0.47 -15.27
C LEU A 64 4.39 0.78 -15.87
N ILE A 65 3.62 1.84 -16.17
CA ILE A 65 4.16 3.11 -16.65
C ILE A 65 4.94 3.82 -15.54
N LEU A 66 4.44 3.80 -14.31
CA LEU A 66 5.18 4.25 -13.13
C LEU A 66 6.45 3.43 -12.96
N LYS A 67 6.41 2.14 -13.36
CA LYS A 67 7.56 1.25 -13.23
C LYS A 67 8.78 1.58 -14.10
N ASN A 68 8.59 2.37 -15.15
CA ASN A 68 9.63 2.65 -16.14
C ASN A 68 10.14 4.10 -16.07
N ILE A 69 9.76 4.85 -15.02
CA ILE A 69 10.33 6.18 -14.77
C ILE A 69 11.78 5.99 -14.27
N PRO A 70 12.78 6.64 -14.90
CA PRO A 70 14.17 6.50 -14.50
C PRO A 70 14.35 6.89 -13.03
N GLN A 71 14.94 5.99 -12.26
CA GLN A 71 15.35 6.25 -10.88
C GLN A 71 16.57 7.17 -10.94
N ASN A 72 16.42 8.44 -10.56
CA ASN A 72 17.59 9.28 -10.32
C ASN A 72 18.27 8.79 -9.03
N THR A 73 19.37 8.07 -9.20
CA THR A 73 20.41 7.82 -8.18
C THR A 73 20.97 9.11 -7.60
#